data_AF-A0A0F9THP7-F1
#
_entry.id   AF-A0A0F9THP7-F1
#
_cell.length_a   1.000
_cell.length_b   1.000
_cell.length_c   1.000
_cell.angle_alpha   90.00
_cell.angle_beta   90.00
_cell.angle_gamma   90.00
#
_symmetry.space_group_name_H-M   'P 1'
#
loop_
_entity.id
_entity.type
_entity.pdbx_description
1 polymer ?
#
loop_
_entity_poly.entity_id
_entity_poly.type
_entity_poly.pdbx_seq_one_letter_code
_entity_poly.pdbx_strand_id
1 'polypeptide(L)' 'MEIEGFSPDDICLDEESAIWVANPSKAEVLRVLEGGEITSTIKVKNINVYACCLGGDDGRTLYLCINQFFYGK' A
#
# COMPACT_ATOMS: atom_id res chain seq x y z
N MET A 1 4.38 -14.79 -7.12
CA MET A 1 3.50 -15.00 -5.96
C MET A 1 2.11 -14.55 -6.36
N GLU A 2 1.07 -15.28 -5.96
CA GLU A 2 -0.30 -14.78 -5.99
C GLU A 2 -0.74 -14.47 -4.56
N ILE A 3 -1.35 -13.32 -4.34
CA ILE A 3 -1.89 -12.93 -3.04
C ILE A 3 -3.41 -13.00 -3.16
N GLU A 4 -4.04 -13.93 -2.45
CA GLU A 4 -5.48 -14.13 -2.50
C GLU A 4 -6.23 -12.85 -2.11
N GLY A 5 -7.22 -12.45 -2.90
CA GLY A 5 -8.04 -11.25 -2.63
C GLY A 5 -7.27 -9.93 -2.71
N PHE A 6 -6.10 -9.91 -3.35
CA PHE A 6 -5.30 -8.72 -3.60
C PHE A 6 -5.76 -8.04 -4.89
N SER A 7 -6.05 -6.74 -4.81
CA SER A 7 -6.45 -5.90 -5.93
C SER A 7 -5.49 -4.70 -5.98
N PRO A 8 -4.32 -4.82 -6.62
CA PRO A 8 -3.36 -3.72 -6.65
C PRO A 8 -3.92 -2.53 -7.43
N ASP A 9 -3.67 -1.32 -6.94
CA ASP A 9 -4.04 -0.08 -7.63
C ASP A 9 -2.77 0.70 -8.01
N ASP A 10 -2.24 1.52 -7.11
CA ASP A 10 -0.99 2.27 -7.32
C ASP A 10 0.22 1.65 -6.61
N ILE A 11 1.43 2.01 -7.08
CA ILE A 11 2.71 1.59 -6.49
C ILE A 11 3.74 2.73 -6.42
N CYS A 12 4.65 2.65 -5.45
CA CYS A 12 5.89 3.43 -5.46
C CYS A 12 7.10 2.59 -4.97
N LEU A 13 8.32 3.03 -5.29
CA LEU A 13 9.56 2.37 -4.86
C LEU A 13 10.15 3.05 -3.63
N ASP A 14 10.79 2.27 -2.77
CA ASP A 14 11.65 2.79 -1.71
C ASP A 14 13.15 2.73 -2.07
N GLU A 15 13.99 3.24 -1.17
CA GLU A 15 15.45 3.29 -1.34
C GLU A 15 16.12 1.90 -1.44
N GLU A 16 15.45 0.84 -0.98
CA GLU A 16 15.92 -0.55 -1.04
C GLU A 16 15.39 -1.29 -2.28
N SER A 17 14.74 -0.57 -3.22
CA SER A 17 14.05 -1.13 -4.39
C SER A 17 12.87 -2.05 -4.05
N ALA A 18 12.34 -1.98 -2.82
CA ALA A 18 11.08 -2.61 -2.50
C ALA A 18 9.92 -1.78 -3.05
N ILE A 19 8.83 -2.44 -3.43
CA ILE A 19 7.59 -1.77 -3.84
C ILE A 19 6.67 -1.59 -2.63
N TRP A 20 6.09 -0.40 -2.50
CA TRP A 20 4.86 -0.19 -1.76
C TRP A 20 3.71 -0.26 -2.73
N VAL A 21 2.67 -1.01 -2.38
CA VAL A 21 1.50 -1.23 -3.24
C VAL A 21 0.21 -1.09 -2.45
N ALA A 22 -0.69 -0.24 -2.93
CA ALA A 22 -2.02 -0.06 -2.36
C ALA A 22 -2.94 -1.23 -2.76
N ASN A 23 -3.73 -1.72 -1.79
CA ASN A 23 -4.71 -2.78 -1.98
C ASN A 23 -6.08 -2.34 -1.43
N PRO A 24 -6.91 -1.69 -2.26
CA PRO A 24 -8.23 -1.22 -1.86
C PRO A 24 -9.13 -2.35 -1.33
N SER A 25 -9.09 -3.56 -1.90
CA SER A 25 -10.02 -4.65 -1.53
C SER A 25 -9.87 -5.12 -0.08
N LYS A 26 -8.69 -4.93 0.52
CA LYS A 26 -8.40 -5.29 1.92
C LYS A 26 -8.04 -4.11 2.81
N ALA A 27 -8.22 -2.88 2.30
CA ALA A 27 -7.89 -1.64 3.01
C ALA A 27 -6.47 -1.68 3.59
N GLU A 28 -5.48 -1.97 2.75
CA GLU A 28 -4.09 -2.12 3.18
C GLU A 28 -3.09 -1.60 2.15
N VAL A 29 -1.87 -1.34 2.62
CA VAL A 29 -0.69 -1.13 1.78
C VAL A 29 0.35 -2.16 2.16
N LEU A 30 0.94 -2.83 1.19
CA LEU A 30 1.99 -3.83 1.40
C LEU A 30 3.34 -3.29 0.96
N ARG A 31 4.40 -3.63 1.69
CA ARG A 31 5.78 -3.51 1.21
C ARG A 31 6.26 -4.86 0.74
N VAL A 32 6.68 -4.96 -0.52
CA VAL A 32 7.04 -6.21 -1.18
C VAL A 32 8.45 -6.10 -1.74
N LEU A 33 9.34 -7.04 -1.38
CA LEU A 33 10.68 -7.15 -1.94
C LEU A 33 10.64 -7.84 -3.32
N GLU A 34 11.77 -7.78 -4.02
CA GLU A 34 12.00 -8.66 -5.17
C GLU A 34 11.74 -10.13 -4.81
N GLY A 35 11.13 -10.88 -5.73
CA GLY A 35 10.69 -12.26 -5.47
C GLY A 35 9.33 -12.39 -4.77
N GLY A 36 8.76 -11.28 -4.28
CA GLY A 36 7.40 -11.24 -3.73
C GLY A 36 7.30 -11.38 -2.21
N GLU A 37 8.41 -11.29 -1.47
CA GLU A 37 8.37 -11.32 -0.01
C GLU A 37 7.69 -10.07 0.56
N ILE A 38 6.64 -10.24 1.35
CA ILE A 38 5.96 -9.13 2.04
C ILE A 38 6.69 -8.88 3.36
N THR A 39 7.33 -7.71 3.48
CA THR A 39 8.06 -7.31 4.69
C THR A 39 7.27 -6.38 5.59
N SER A 40 6.19 -5.77 5.08
CA SER A 40 5.31 -4.92 5.88
C SER A 40 3.89 -4.90 5.33
N THR A 41 2.92 -4.75 6.25
CA THR A 41 1.51 -4.54 5.95
C THR A 41 0.99 -3.39 6.81
N ILE A 42 0.49 -2.33 6.18
CA ILE A 42 -0.17 -1.21 6.83
C ILE A 42 -1.67 -1.33 6.62
N LYS A 43 -2.43 -1.57 7.69
CA LYS A 43 -3.90 -1.59 7.63
C LYS A 43 -4.48 -0.20 7.82
N VAL A 44 -5.35 0.21 6.90
CA VAL A 44 -6.14 1.44 7.01
C VAL A 44 -7.53 1.06 7.50
N LYS A 45 -7.90 1.49 8.71
CA LYS A 45 -9.18 1.10 9.31
C LYS A 45 -10.33 1.89 8.68
N ASN A 46 -11.38 1.18 8.30
CA ASN A 46 -12.68 1.74 7.89
C ASN A 46 -12.61 2.69 6.68
N ILE A 47 -11.59 2.59 5.82
CA ILE A 47 -11.39 3.42 4.63
C ILE A 47 -10.54 2.64 3.61
N ASN A 48 -10.85 2.73 2.32
CA ASN A 48 -10.04 2.12 1.26
C ASN A 48 -8.85 3.04 0.89
N VAL A 49 -7.72 2.43 0.55
CA VAL A 49 -6.51 3.12 0.09
C VAL A 49 -6.27 2.79 -1.37
N TYR A 50 -6.04 3.81 -2.19
CA TYR A 50 -5.94 3.70 -3.65
C TYR A 50 -4.55 4.06 -4.17
N ALA A 51 -3.88 5.03 -3.54
CA ALA A 51 -2.52 5.40 -3.91
C ALA A 51 -1.59 5.52 -2.72
N CYS A 52 -0.29 5.32 -2.97
CA CYS A 52 0.75 5.50 -1.97
C CYS A 52 2.03 6.07 -2.59
N CYS A 53 2.63 7.07 -1.93
CA CYS A 53 3.93 7.61 -2.33
C CYS A 53 4.83 7.85 -1.12
N LEU A 54 6.14 7.65 -1.31
CA LEU A 54 7.15 8.05 -0.35
C LEU A 54 7.54 9.52 -0.55
N GLY A 55 7.75 10.23 0.55
CA GLY A 55 8.16 11.62 0.59
C GLY A 55 8.62 12.03 1.98
N GLY A 56 8.51 13.33 2.30
CA GLY A 56 9.07 13.91 3.52
C GLY A 56 10.58 14.19 3.38
N ASP A 57 11.15 14.86 4.39
CA ASP A 57 12.53 15.35 4.34
C ASP A 57 13.58 14.23 4.22
N ASP A 58 13.26 13.03 4.72
CA ASP A 58 14.11 11.85 4.64
C ASP A 58 13.66 10.83 3.57
N GLY A 59 12.59 11.12 2.83
CA GLY A 59 12.02 10.22 1.82
C GLY A 59 11.38 8.94 2.40
N ARG A 60 11.18 8.83 3.71
CA ARG A 60 10.64 7.62 4.37
C ARG A 60 9.20 7.75 4.83
N THR A 61 8.59 8.93 4.66
CA THR A 61 7.19 9.13 5.02
C THR A 61 6.29 8.60 3.91
N LEU A 62 5.45 7.61 4.24
CA LEU A 62 4.47 7.06 3.32
C LEU A 62 3.16 7.85 3.39
N TYR A 63 2.86 8.61 2.33
CA TYR A 63 1.58 9.29 2.15
C TYR A 63 0.58 8.37 1.45
N LEU A 64 -0.67 8.38 1.92
CA LEU A 64 -1.74 7.54 1.40
C LEU A 64 -2.87 8.39 0.82
N CYS A 65 -3.31 8.05 -0.40
CA CYS A 65 -4.55 8.55 -0.96
C CYS A 65 -5.69 7.60 -0.59
N ILE A 66 -6.64 8.11 0.16
CA ILE A 66 -7.76 7.33 0.71
C ILE A 66 -9.09 7.98 0.32
N ASN A 67 -10.17 7.21 0.28
CA ASN A 67 -11.50 7.80 0.18
C ASN A 67 -11.94 8.41 1.53
N GLN A 68 -13.03 9.19 1.51
CA GLN A 68 -13.54 9.82 2.73
C GLN A 68 -14.47 8.89 3.53
N PHE A 69 -15.04 7.87 2.90
CA PHE A 69 -16.04 6.96 3.48
C PHE A 69 -15.86 5.53 2.96
N PHE A 70 -16.05 4.54 3.82
CA PHE A 70 -16.06 3.14 3.41
C PHE A 70 -17.34 2.79 2.65
N TYR A 71 -17.23 2.41 1.38
CA TYR A 71 -18.34 1.80 0.63
C TYR A 71 -18.41 0.31 0.99
N GLY A 72 -18.97 -0.02 2.15
CA GLY A 72 -19.08 -1.42 2.56
C GLY A 72 -19.83 -1.72 3.86
N LYS A 73 -20.16 -0.70 4.66
CA LYS A 73 -21.21 -0.70 5.70
C LYS A 73 -21.70 0.71 5.94
#